data_AF-A0AA88H630-F1
#
_entry.id   AF-A0AA88H630-F1
#
_cell.length_a   1.000
_cell.length_b   1.000
_cell.length_c   1.000
_cell.angle_alpha   90.00
_cell.angle_beta   90.00
_cell.angle_gamma   90.00
#
_symmetry.space_group_name_H-M   'P 1'
#
loop_
_entity.id
_entity.type
_entity.pdbx_description
1 polymer ?
#
loop_
_entity_poly.entity_id
_entity_poly.type
_entity_poly.pdbx_seq_one_letter_code
_entity_poly.pdbx_strand_id
1 'polypeptide(L)'
;MKIAGSNDLFTGLTYQQRCDRCEAVDSEEAETLSTTLQNLNTYDPFADVYDDQIQDRLIYIRIQQRNGRKTLTTEQGLSSDYDSKKIMKACKNEFACKGTVAEHPECGEVIKLQGGQRENICKFI
;
A
#
# COMPACT_ATOMS: atom_id res chain seq x y z
N MET A 1 -8.15 -56.26 -21.90
CA MET A 1 -7.12 -57.02 -21.14
C MET A 1 -6.38 -55.98 -20.31
N LYS A 2 -6.49 -55.83 -19.00
CA LYS A 2 -7.11 -56.56 -17.89
C LYS A 2 -7.49 -55.52 -16.80
N ILE A 3 -8.72 -55.62 -16.32
CA ILE A 3 -9.16 -55.68 -14.90
C ILE A 3 -9.05 -54.41 -14.01
N ALA A 4 -10.14 -54.22 -13.27
CA ALA A 4 -10.58 -53.16 -12.37
C ALA A 4 -9.75 -52.94 -11.10
N GLY A 5 -10.00 -51.78 -10.47
CA GLY A 5 -9.63 -51.46 -9.10
C GLY A 5 -10.04 -50.03 -8.73
N SER A 6 -11.33 -49.85 -8.43
CA SER A 6 -11.87 -48.70 -7.71
C SER A 6 -11.11 -48.47 -6.39
N ASN A 7 -10.87 -47.21 -6.02
CA ASN A 7 -11.26 -46.61 -4.73
C ASN A 7 -10.67 -45.21 -4.55
N ASP A 8 -11.57 -44.29 -4.22
CA ASP A 8 -11.32 -42.92 -3.79
C ASP A 8 -10.29 -42.84 -2.67
N LEU A 9 -9.24 -42.04 -2.87
CA LEU A 9 -8.34 -41.60 -1.81
C LEU A 9 -7.95 -40.14 -2.10
N PHE A 10 -8.90 -39.23 -1.93
CA PHE A 10 -8.66 -37.79 -1.82
C PHE A 10 -9.14 -37.28 -0.45
N THR A 11 -8.54 -37.80 0.61
CA THR A 11 -8.53 -37.17 1.95
C THR A 11 -7.39 -37.81 2.75
N GLY A 12 -6.41 -37.02 3.17
CA GLY A 12 -5.43 -37.47 4.17
C GLY A 12 -4.01 -36.99 3.92
N LEU A 13 -3.75 -35.72 4.21
CA LEU A 13 -2.42 -35.32 4.68
C LEU A 13 -2.59 -34.75 6.10
N THR A 14 -2.68 -35.67 7.06
CA THR A 14 -2.41 -35.39 8.47
C THR A 14 -0.90 -35.24 8.61
N TYR A 15 -0.44 -34.00 8.53
CA TYR A 15 0.95 -33.63 8.79
C TYR A 15 1.09 -33.34 10.30
N GLN A 16 1.57 -34.32 11.06
CA GLN A 16 1.94 -34.13 12.46
C GLN A 16 3.21 -34.92 12.77
N GLN A 17 4.11 -34.22 13.48
CA GLN A 17 5.17 -34.71 14.36
C GLN A 17 6.49 -35.15 13.73
N ARG A 18 7.43 -34.19 13.63
CA ARG A 18 8.51 -34.00 14.63
C ARG A 18 9.61 -33.10 14.07
N CYS A 19 9.89 -31.99 14.74
CA CYS A 19 11.22 -31.39 14.75
C CYS A 19 11.36 -30.59 16.05
N ASP A 20 11.89 -31.27 17.08
CA ASP A 20 12.44 -30.59 18.25
C ASP A 20 13.80 -30.00 17.84
N ARG A 21 13.92 -28.67 17.88
CA ARG A 21 14.95 -27.92 18.63
C ARG A 21 15.10 -26.47 18.10
N CYS A 22 14.46 -25.54 18.84
CA CYS A 22 14.85 -24.18 19.29
C CYS A 22 15.45 -23.18 18.26
N GLU A 23 15.15 -21.87 18.18
CA GLU A 23 14.63 -20.80 19.07
C GLU A 23 13.94 -19.75 18.13
N ALA A 24 13.09 -18.79 18.48
CA ALA A 24 12.94 -18.00 19.70
C ALA A 24 11.60 -17.22 19.66
N VAL A 25 10.83 -17.35 20.74
CA VAL A 25 9.94 -16.38 21.40
C VAL A 25 8.76 -15.80 20.60
N ASP A 26 7.64 -16.51 20.69
CA ASP A 26 6.28 -16.03 20.40
C ASP A 26 5.92 -14.84 21.30
N SER A 27 5.39 -13.80 20.66
CA SER A 27 5.18 -12.46 21.23
C SER A 27 3.77 -12.30 21.82
N GLU A 28 3.41 -13.11 22.80
CA GLU A 28 2.15 -12.98 23.54
C GLU A 28 2.34 -13.32 25.03
N GLU A 29 3.02 -12.47 25.79
CA GLU A 29 2.75 -12.33 27.23
C GLU A 29 3.16 -10.92 27.70
N ALA A 30 2.18 -10.03 27.84
CA ALA A 30 2.36 -8.80 28.62
C ALA A 30 1.01 -8.22 29.08
N GLU A 31 0.21 -8.98 29.82
CA GLU A 31 -0.74 -8.35 30.73
C GLU A 31 -0.61 -8.93 32.15
N THR A 32 -0.39 -7.98 33.09
CA THR A 32 -0.54 -8.03 34.56
C THR A 32 0.72 -8.06 35.44
N LEU A 33 1.51 -6.96 35.38
CA LEU A 33 2.11 -6.37 36.59
C LEU A 33 1.80 -4.87 36.65
N SER A 34 0.58 -4.58 37.11
CA SER A 34 0.10 -3.25 37.48
C SER A 34 0.72 -2.79 38.80
N THR A 35 1.77 -1.95 38.71
CA THR A 35 1.97 -0.79 39.62
C THR A 35 2.82 0.27 38.92
N THR A 36 2.16 1.01 38.03
CA THR A 36 2.28 2.46 37.79
C THR A 36 3.62 3.15 38.08
N LEU A 37 4.52 3.19 37.10
CA LEU A 37 5.39 4.36 36.88
C LEU A 37 4.75 5.24 35.81
N GLN A 38 3.85 6.13 36.23
CA GLN A 38 3.14 7.07 35.34
C GLN A 38 4.09 8.00 34.55
N ASN A 39 5.35 8.11 34.97
CA ASN A 39 6.37 8.98 34.38
C ASN A 39 7.13 8.40 33.17
N LEU A 40 6.98 7.10 32.88
CA LEU A 40 7.54 6.48 31.67
C LEU A 40 6.47 6.21 30.61
N ASN A 41 5.25 6.74 30.79
CA ASN A 41 4.39 6.99 29.65
C ASN A 41 5.20 7.89 28.72
N THR A 42 5.67 7.32 27.62
CA THR A 42 6.40 8.02 26.58
C THR A 42 5.39 8.97 25.93
N TYR A 43 5.21 10.13 26.57
CA TYR A 43 4.38 11.22 26.06
C TYR A 43 5.11 11.75 24.84
N ASP A 44 4.63 11.37 23.65
CA ASP A 44 5.08 11.95 22.41
C ASP A 44 4.57 13.41 22.39
N PRO A 45 5.46 14.41 22.55
CA PRO A 45 5.08 15.81 22.64
C PRO A 45 4.46 16.36 21.35
N PHE A 46 4.41 15.56 20.28
CA PHE A 46 3.81 15.91 19.01
C PHE A 46 2.51 15.14 18.71
N ALA A 47 2.10 14.17 19.54
CA ALA A 47 0.90 13.38 19.30
C ALA A 47 -0.36 14.26 19.19
N ASP A 48 -0.50 15.27 20.06
CA ASP A 48 -1.65 16.18 20.08
C ASP A 48 -1.63 17.23 18.94
N VAL A 49 -0.56 17.30 18.15
CA VAL A 49 -0.38 18.29 17.06
C VAL A 49 -0.61 17.67 15.68
N TYR A 50 -0.53 16.34 15.55
CA TYR A 50 -0.70 15.64 14.28
C TYR A 50 -2.14 15.22 13.99
N ASP A 51 -3.06 15.37 14.94
CA ASP A 51 -4.46 14.97 14.77
C ASP A 51 -5.15 15.86 13.71
N ASP A 52 -5.53 15.18 12.62
CA ASP A 52 -6.75 15.39 11.84
C ASP A 52 -6.82 16.41 10.70
N GLN A 53 -5.82 17.25 10.42
CA GLN A 53 -5.96 18.24 9.32
C GLN A 53 -4.90 18.25 8.24
N ILE A 54 -3.67 17.79 8.52
CA ILE A 54 -2.55 17.92 7.57
C ILE A 54 -2.31 16.62 6.79
N GLN A 55 -2.59 15.46 7.37
CA GLN A 55 -2.35 14.16 6.72
C GLN A 55 -3.43 13.81 5.68
N ASP A 56 -4.62 14.38 5.79
CA ASP A 56 -5.77 13.91 5.01
C ASP A 56 -5.74 14.30 3.52
N ARG A 57 -4.84 15.18 3.06
CA ARG A 57 -4.82 15.59 1.63
C ARG A 57 -3.42 15.94 1.10
N LEU A 58 -2.36 15.30 1.60
CA LEU A 58 -1.03 15.44 0.98
C LEU A 58 -0.99 14.65 -0.34
N ILE A 59 -0.94 15.39 -1.45
CA ILE A 59 -0.78 14.81 -2.78
C ILE A 59 0.70 14.69 -3.11
N TYR A 60 1.15 13.47 -3.37
CA TYR A 60 2.53 13.18 -3.71
C TYR A 60 2.72 13.07 -5.22
N ILE A 61 3.41 14.06 -5.78
CA ILE A 61 3.85 14.09 -7.17
C ILE A 61 5.24 13.44 -7.27
N ARG A 62 5.33 12.24 -7.83
CA ARG A 62 6.62 11.54 -8.02
C ARG A 62 6.98 11.41 -9.50
N ILE A 63 8.24 11.66 -9.84
CA ILE A 63 8.77 11.38 -11.19
C ILE A 63 9.66 10.15 -11.10
N GLN A 64 9.34 9.15 -11.91
CA GLN A 64 10.11 7.93 -12.07
C GLN A 64 10.74 7.89 -13.46
N GLN A 65 12.00 7.49 -13.57
CA GLN A 65 12.63 7.27 -14.86
C GLN A 65 12.26 5.87 -15.36
N ARG A 66 11.67 5.78 -16.56
CA ARG A 66 11.33 4.48 -17.17
C ARG A 66 12.54 3.95 -17.94
N ASN A 67 12.88 4.61 -19.04
CA ASN A 67 14.00 4.23 -19.91
C ASN A 67 14.73 5.50 -20.39
N GLY A 68 16.02 5.64 -20.10
CA GLY A 68 16.81 6.77 -20.60
C GLY A 68 16.11 8.11 -20.34
N ARG A 69 15.74 8.84 -21.40
CA ARG A 69 15.04 10.14 -21.26
C ARG A 69 13.53 10.04 -21.03
N LYS A 70 12.94 8.84 -21.05
CA LYS A 70 11.50 8.64 -20.82
C LYS A 70 11.22 8.55 -19.33
N THR A 71 10.35 9.41 -18.84
CA THR A 71 9.89 9.44 -17.45
C THR A 71 8.40 9.12 -17.35
N LEU A 72 7.98 8.70 -16.16
CA LEU A 72 6.61 8.50 -15.74
C LEU A 72 6.37 9.39 -14.53
N THR A 73 5.33 10.21 -14.57
CA THR A 73 4.88 10.97 -13.40
C THR A 73 3.72 10.23 -12.76
N THR A 74 3.77 10.02 -11.46
CA THR A 74 2.72 9.35 -10.68
C THR A 74 2.21 10.28 -9.60
N GLU A 75 0.89 10.47 -9.58
CA GLU A 75 0.19 11.22 -8.56
C GLU A 75 -0.43 10.24 -7.57
N GLN A 76 -0.07 10.35 -6.30
CA GLN A 76 -0.57 9.53 -5.20
C GLN A 76 -1.29 10.42 -4.18
N GLY A 77 -2.26 9.86 -3.45
CA GLY A 77 -2.97 10.60 -2.40
C GLY A 77 -4.14 11.44 -2.89
N LEU A 78 -4.75 11.08 -4.02
CA LEU A 78 -6.04 11.66 -4.41
C LEU A 78 -7.13 11.13 -3.47
N SER A 79 -7.96 12.03 -2.95
CA SER A 79 -9.13 11.66 -2.14
C SER A 79 -10.13 10.86 -3.00
N SER A 80 -10.79 9.87 -2.38
CA SER A 80 -11.81 9.03 -3.02
C SER A 80 -13.02 9.79 -3.53
N ASP A 81 -13.21 11.05 -3.10
CA ASP A 81 -14.29 11.92 -3.56
C ASP A 81 -14.08 12.37 -5.01
N TYR A 82 -12.83 12.33 -5.51
CA TYR A 82 -12.50 12.76 -6.86
C TYR A 82 -12.52 11.60 -7.86
N ASP A 83 -13.18 11.82 -9.00
CA ASP A 83 -13.20 10.86 -10.10
C ASP A 83 -11.86 10.86 -10.87
N SER A 84 -10.95 9.93 -10.53
CA SER A 84 -9.66 9.73 -11.21
C SER A 84 -9.78 9.60 -12.74
N LYS A 85 -10.89 9.03 -13.25
CA LYS A 85 -11.17 8.92 -14.69
C LYS A 85 -11.44 10.28 -15.35
N LYS A 86 -12.12 11.20 -14.67
CA LYS A 86 -12.41 12.55 -15.18
C LYS A 86 -11.14 13.39 -15.18
N ILE A 87 -10.37 13.33 -14.09
CA ILE A 87 -9.05 13.96 -13.99
C ILE A 87 -8.14 13.47 -15.11
N MET A 88 -8.08 12.16 -15.33
CA MET A 88 -7.26 11.61 -16.42
C MET A 88 -7.69 12.09 -17.81
N LYS A 89 -8.99 12.37 -18.04
CA LYS A 89 -9.46 12.93 -19.30
C LYS A 89 -9.04 14.39 -19.46
N ALA A 90 -9.11 15.19 -18.40
CA ALA A 90 -8.62 16.56 -18.39
C ALA A 90 -7.10 16.62 -18.65
N CYS A 91 -6.32 15.84 -17.90
CA CYS A 91 -4.86 15.76 -18.05
C CYS A 91 -4.42 15.31 -19.45
N LYS A 92 -5.17 14.41 -20.09
CA LYS A 92 -4.89 13.99 -21.48
C LYS A 92 -5.06 15.13 -22.48
N ASN A 93 -6.07 15.98 -22.27
CA ASN A 93 -6.36 17.10 -23.15
C ASN A 93 -5.38 18.26 -22.95
N GLU A 94 -5.04 18.58 -21.71
CA GLU A 94 -4.15 19.71 -21.40
C GLU A 94 -2.67 19.38 -21.63
N PHE A 95 -2.23 18.20 -21.19
CA PHE A 95 -0.80 17.84 -21.24
C PHE A 95 -0.42 17.12 -22.53
N ALA A 96 -1.38 16.78 -23.40
CA ALA A 96 -1.19 16.00 -24.63
C ALA A 96 -0.38 14.70 -24.40
N CYS A 97 -0.55 14.09 -23.22
CA CYS A 97 0.22 12.92 -22.78
C CYS A 97 -0.66 11.68 -22.63
N LYS A 98 -0.04 10.51 -22.72
CA LYS A 98 -0.72 9.25 -22.42
C LYS A 98 -0.76 9.03 -20.90
N GLY A 99 -1.94 8.67 -20.40
CA GLY A 99 -2.18 8.39 -18.99
C GLY A 99 -2.98 7.11 -18.77
N THR A 100 -2.70 6.45 -17.64
CA THR A 100 -3.42 5.26 -17.14
C THR A 100 -3.65 5.38 -15.64
N VAL A 101 -4.85 5.00 -15.19
CA VAL A 101 -5.14 4.79 -13.77
C VAL A 101 -4.66 3.38 -13.40
N ALA A 102 -3.94 3.26 -12.29
CA ALA A 102 -3.47 1.99 -11.76
C ALA A 102 -3.72 1.94 -10.25
N GLU A 103 -4.24 0.82 -9.77
CA GLU A 103 -4.46 0.58 -8.35
C GLU A 103 -3.24 -0.13 -7.77
N HIS A 104 -2.77 0.35 -6.62
CA HIS A 104 -1.69 -0.25 -5.84
C HIS A 104 -2.19 -0.65 -4.45
N PRO A 105 -1.79 -1.83 -3.92
CA PRO A 105 -2.31 -2.35 -2.65
C PRO A 105 -1.96 -1.48 -1.43
N GLU A 106 -0.85 -0.74 -1.49
CA GLU A 106 -0.39 0.14 -0.41
C GLU A 106 -0.74 1.62 -0.63
N CYS A 107 -0.81 2.07 -1.88
CA CYS A 107 -0.95 3.50 -2.24
C CYS A 107 -2.33 3.87 -2.81
N GLY A 108 -3.28 2.92 -2.85
CA GLY A 108 -4.62 3.14 -3.40
C GLY A 108 -4.63 3.41 -4.91
N GLU A 109 -5.53 4.28 -5.35
CA GLU A 109 -5.67 4.67 -6.76
C GLU A 109 -4.57 5.68 -7.15
N VAL A 110 -3.78 5.34 -8.15
CA VAL A 110 -2.64 6.16 -8.61
C VAL A 110 -2.81 6.48 -10.09
N ILE A 111 -2.65 7.76 -10.45
CA ILE A 111 -2.65 8.18 -11.86
C ILE A 111 -1.21 8.18 -12.37
N LYS A 112 -0.96 7.45 -13.46
CA LYS A 112 0.34 7.38 -14.14
C LYS A 112 0.26 8.17 -15.45
N LEU A 113 1.11 9.17 -15.60
CA LEU A 113 1.25 10.00 -16.80
C LEU A 113 2.63 9.79 -17.43
N GLN A 114 2.70 9.84 -18.77
CA GLN A 114 3.97 9.81 -19.48
C GLN A 114 4.60 11.21 -19.56
N GLY A 115 5.93 11.26 -19.46
CA GLY A 115 6.69 12.51 -19.52
C GLY A 115 7.03 13.06 -18.14
N GLY A 116 7.60 14.26 -18.11
CA GLY A 116 7.90 14.99 -16.88
C GLY A 116 6.89 16.12 -16.74
N GLN A 117 5.78 15.88 -16.06
CA GLN A 117 4.64 16.81 -16.00
C GLN A 117 4.47 17.48 -14.64
N ARG A 118 5.50 17.42 -13.77
CA ARG A 118 5.42 17.89 -12.38
C ARG A 118 4.96 19.34 -12.26
N GLU A 119 5.47 20.23 -13.10
CA GLU A 119 5.07 21.65 -13.05
C GLU A 119 3.64 21.87 -13.51
N ASN A 120 3.18 21.09 -14.48
CA ASN A 120 1.84 21.21 -15.03
C ASN A 120 0.80 20.63 -14.06
N ILE A 121 1.14 19.53 -13.39
CA ILE A 121 0.24 18.91 -12.41
C ILE A 121 0.17 19.73 -11.12
N CYS A 122 1.29 20.29 -10.67
CA CYS A 122 1.31 21.22 -9.53
C CYS A 122 0.44 22.48 -9.75
N LYS A 123 0.22 22.89 -11.01
CA LYS A 123 -0.69 24.00 -11.34
C LYS A 123 -2.15 23.56 -11.52
N PHE A 124 -2.37 22.28 -11.80
CA PHE A 124 -3.69 21.72 -12.10
C PHE A 124 -4.45 21.33 -10.81
N ILE A 125 -3.71 20.90 -9.79
CA ILE A 125 -4.18 20.53 -8.46
C ILE A 125 -4.20 21.77 -7.57
#